data_AF-A0A9P8L1T5-F1
#
_entry.id   AF-A0A9P8L1T5-F1
#
_cell.length_a   1.000
_cell.length_b   1.000
_cell.length_c   1.000
_cell.angle_alpha   90.00
_cell.angle_beta   90.00
_cell.angle_gamma   90.00
#
_symmetry.space_group_name_H-M   'P 1'
#
loop_
_entity.id
_entity.type
_entity.pdbx_description
1 polymer ?
#
loop_
_entity_poly.entity_id
_entity_poly.type
_entity_poly.pdbx_seq_one_letter_code
_entity_poly.pdbx_strand_id
1 'polypeptide(L)'
;MNVDECIEAFETLGDEIFGHPRWRHIRQIKLPFLWWPRSKYNKDKFERVIQGFVDKYEPRRRGDPAGSDHLPVRDRCKTGVVGVIEDKEGARPYLFRSYNHIYPGTSTVLNPGPATNVLIAKVARATTAAPTYFQHADLRGEKFVDGGLGNNNPSWIAYFEVSNLHKLHRRTWRAAHQLVGQTPASPQEQQVNAVGALVSIGTGKTRPARLVGPAGISRYVGYARLTRKMATNSEEIHRRMVSVIEDNGAHYYRLNVQTGLDGIKLDEWKTSRDAEGNTVNVTLRNIEAQTRAYLQSPGVMDDIRACARTLIQLRNAANPPMNTL
;
A
#
# COMPACT_ATOMS: atom_id res chain seq x y z
N MET A 1 15.72 -4.00 3.69
CA MET A 1 15.46 -4.24 2.26
C MET A 1 15.79 -2.98 1.47
N ASN A 2 16.77 -3.05 0.57
CA ASN A 2 16.97 -2.09 -0.50
C ASN A 2 16.02 -2.38 -1.69
N VAL A 3 16.12 -1.62 -2.78
CA VAL A 3 15.23 -1.77 -3.94
C VAL A 3 15.41 -3.12 -4.63
N ASP A 4 16.64 -3.57 -4.84
CA ASP A 4 16.94 -4.85 -5.51
C ASP A 4 16.45 -6.04 -4.67
N GLU A 5 16.64 -6.00 -3.35
CA GLU A 5 16.11 -7.00 -2.41
C GLU A 5 14.58 -7.05 -2.43
N CYS A 6 13.90 -5.93 -2.67
CA CYS A 6 12.45 -5.88 -2.84
C CYS A 6 12.00 -6.52 -4.17
N ILE A 7 12.76 -6.33 -5.25
CA ILE A 7 12.49 -6.97 -6.54
C ILE A 7 12.66 -8.48 -6.40
N GLU A 8 13.78 -8.95 -5.85
CA GLU A 8 14.03 -10.38 -5.61
C GLU A 8 12.95 -11.03 -4.73
N ALA A 9 12.52 -10.33 -3.68
CA ALA A 9 11.44 -10.80 -2.82
C ALA A 9 10.09 -10.89 -3.57
N PHE A 10 9.82 -9.96 -4.49
CA PHE A 10 8.63 -10.02 -5.35
C PHE A 10 8.68 -11.20 -6.32
N GLU A 11 9.83 -11.47 -6.94
CA GLU A 11 10.04 -12.63 -7.81
C GLU A 11 9.81 -13.94 -7.05
N THR A 12 10.46 -14.07 -5.89
CA THR A 12 10.30 -15.24 -5.00
C THR A 12 8.85 -15.43 -4.57
N LEU A 13 8.16 -14.35 -4.17
CA LEU A 13 6.74 -14.41 -3.79
C LEU A 13 5.88 -14.88 -4.97
N GLY A 14 6.13 -14.36 -6.16
CA GLY A 14 5.38 -14.73 -7.36
C GLY A 14 5.56 -16.19 -7.74
N ASP A 15 6.78 -16.71 -7.70
CA ASP A 15 7.08 -18.11 -7.95
C ASP A 15 6.37 -19.02 -6.93
N GLU A 16 6.49 -18.69 -5.64
CA GLU A 16 5.92 -19.49 -4.56
C GLU A 16 4.38 -19.45 -4.51
N ILE A 17 3.76 -18.35 -4.94
CA ILE A 17 2.31 -18.16 -4.81
C ILE A 17 1.60 -18.26 -6.16
N PHE A 18 1.93 -17.36 -7.08
CA PHE A 18 1.20 -17.21 -8.33
C PHE A 18 1.59 -18.27 -9.37
N GLY A 19 2.80 -18.83 -9.29
CA GLY A 19 3.22 -20.02 -10.03
C GLY A 19 2.49 -21.31 -9.62
N HIS A 20 1.80 -21.31 -8.48
CA HIS A 20 1.14 -22.48 -7.91
C HIS A 20 -0.35 -22.25 -7.60
N PRO A 21 -1.19 -21.91 -8.60
CA PRO A 21 -2.63 -21.78 -8.39
C PRO A 21 -3.24 -23.13 -7.99
N ARG A 22 -4.16 -23.13 -7.03
CA ARG A 22 -4.84 -24.36 -6.59
C ARG A 22 -5.61 -24.97 -7.75
N TRP A 23 -5.32 -26.25 -8.02
CA TRP A 23 -6.01 -27.01 -9.06
C TRP A 23 -7.51 -27.06 -8.75
N ARG A 24 -8.34 -26.69 -9.75
CA ARG A 24 -9.81 -26.72 -9.67
C ARG A 24 -10.43 -25.78 -8.60
N HIS A 25 -9.83 -24.60 -8.35
CA HIS A 25 -10.38 -23.56 -7.43
C HIS A 25 -11.76 -23.01 -7.83
N ILE A 26 -12.11 -23.09 -9.13
CA ILE A 26 -13.47 -22.87 -9.65
C ILE A 26 -13.85 -24.15 -10.39
N ARG A 27 -14.49 -25.12 -9.73
CA ARG A 27 -15.02 -26.29 -10.45
C ARG A 27 -16.30 -25.87 -11.19
N GLN A 28 -16.19 -25.74 -12.51
CA GLN A 28 -17.29 -25.87 -13.48
C GLN A 28 -17.88 -27.30 -13.50
N ILE A 29 -18.01 -27.98 -12.36
CA ILE A 29 -18.72 -29.25 -12.29
C ILE A 29 -20.18 -28.90 -12.02
N LYS A 30 -21.07 -29.26 -12.94
CA LYS A 30 -22.54 -29.15 -12.87
C LYS A 30 -23.15 -30.06 -11.78
N LEU A 31 -22.51 -30.21 -10.62
CA LEU A 31 -22.99 -31.02 -9.51
C LEU A 31 -23.14 -30.11 -8.27
N PRO A 32 -24.37 -29.75 -7.87
CA PRO A 32 -24.65 -28.72 -6.87
C PRO A 32 -24.24 -29.12 -5.43
N PHE A 33 -23.96 -30.40 -5.15
CA PHE A 33 -23.66 -30.91 -3.82
C PHE A 33 -22.16 -31.05 -3.49
N LEU A 34 -21.26 -30.78 -4.44
CA LEU A 34 -19.79 -30.82 -4.24
C LEU A 34 -19.14 -29.42 -4.33
N TRP A 35 -19.92 -28.39 -4.03
CA TRP A 35 -19.58 -26.98 -4.22
C TRP A 35 -18.94 -26.40 -2.95
N TRP A 36 -17.67 -26.71 -2.69
CA TRP A 36 -16.90 -25.96 -1.67
C TRP A 36 -15.98 -24.95 -2.36
N PRO A 37 -16.37 -23.66 -2.48
CA PRO A 37 -15.54 -22.65 -3.10
C PRO A 37 -14.23 -22.49 -2.31
N ARG A 38 -13.09 -22.72 -2.98
CA ARG A 38 -11.76 -22.47 -2.42
C ARG A 38 -11.14 -21.30 -3.16
N SER A 39 -10.42 -20.43 -2.43
CA SER A 39 -9.66 -19.35 -3.06
C SER A 39 -8.63 -19.90 -4.05
N LYS A 40 -8.32 -19.12 -5.09
CA LYS A 40 -7.33 -19.49 -6.12
C LYS A 40 -5.96 -19.81 -5.51
N TYR A 41 -5.55 -19.05 -4.50
CA TYR A 41 -4.27 -19.21 -3.83
C TYR A 41 -4.41 -19.59 -2.34
N ASN A 42 -3.35 -20.21 -1.80
CA ASN A 42 -3.30 -20.66 -0.41
C ASN A 42 -2.91 -19.50 0.52
N LYS A 43 -3.83 -19.07 1.38
CA LYS A 43 -3.60 -17.98 2.36
C LYS A 43 -2.46 -18.29 3.33
N ASP A 44 -2.35 -19.54 3.79
CA ASP A 44 -1.35 -19.94 4.78
C ASP A 44 0.03 -20.06 4.15
N LYS A 45 0.10 -20.49 2.87
CA LYS A 45 1.37 -20.45 2.11
C LYS A 45 1.84 -19.00 1.93
N PHE A 46 0.95 -18.09 1.51
CA PHE A 46 1.29 -16.67 1.38
C PHE A 46 1.81 -16.10 2.69
N GLU A 47 1.10 -16.32 3.79
CA GLU A 47 1.51 -15.80 5.10
C GLU A 47 2.88 -16.35 5.52
N ARG A 48 3.15 -17.64 5.29
CA ARG A 48 4.46 -18.24 5.56
C ARG A 48 5.59 -17.63 4.71
N VAL A 49 5.35 -17.40 3.41
CA VAL A 49 6.36 -16.78 2.53
C VAL A 49 6.69 -15.36 3.01
N ILE A 50 5.66 -14.56 3.34
CA ILE A 50 5.89 -13.22 3.90
C ILE A 50 6.61 -13.29 5.24
N GLN A 51 6.22 -14.22 6.13
CA GLN A 51 6.92 -14.40 7.40
C GLN A 51 8.39 -14.75 7.19
N GLY A 52 8.73 -15.57 6.20
CA GLY A 52 10.11 -15.87 5.83
C GLY A 52 10.92 -14.63 5.43
N PHE A 53 10.32 -13.68 4.71
CA PHE A 53 10.96 -12.40 4.42
C PHE A 53 11.14 -11.54 5.68
N VAL A 54 10.13 -11.50 6.56
CA VAL A 54 10.22 -10.78 7.83
C VAL A 54 11.34 -11.37 8.69
N ASP A 55 11.42 -12.69 8.81
CA ASP A 55 12.47 -13.38 9.58
C ASP A 55 13.87 -13.12 9.00
N LYS A 56 14.00 -13.04 7.66
CA LYS A 56 15.26 -12.72 6.97
C LYS A 56 15.72 -11.28 7.21
N TYR A 57 14.82 -10.31 7.09
CA TYR A 57 15.19 -8.88 7.06
C TYR A 57 14.99 -8.13 8.38
N GLU A 58 14.15 -8.65 9.27
CA GLU A 58 13.91 -8.13 10.60
C GLU A 58 14.04 -9.28 11.63
N PRO A 59 15.24 -9.89 11.76
CA PRO A 59 15.45 -11.02 12.64
C PRO A 59 15.20 -10.62 14.10
N ARG A 60 14.56 -11.52 14.86
CA ARG A 60 14.24 -11.30 16.28
C ARG A 60 15.49 -10.92 17.06
N ARG A 61 15.47 -9.74 17.68
CA ARG A 61 16.56 -9.28 18.53
C ARG A 61 16.49 -9.99 19.88
N ARG A 62 17.65 -10.45 20.37
CA ARG A 62 17.79 -11.05 21.70
C ARG A 62 17.37 -10.02 22.76
N GLY A 63 16.35 -10.33 23.56
CA GLY A 63 15.85 -9.46 24.63
C GLY A 63 14.66 -8.57 24.26
N ASP A 64 14.12 -8.65 23.03
CA ASP A 64 12.89 -7.96 22.64
C ASP A 64 11.75 -8.98 22.37
N PRO A 65 10.96 -9.35 23.41
CA PRO A 65 9.87 -10.32 23.27
C PRO A 65 8.66 -9.78 22.48
N ALA A 66 8.59 -8.48 22.17
CA ALA A 66 7.53 -7.92 21.34
C ALA A 66 7.74 -8.18 19.84
N GLY A 67 8.94 -8.61 19.44
CA GLY A 67 9.26 -9.10 18.10
C GLY A 67 9.42 -7.99 17.07
N SER A 68 10.57 -7.98 16.39
CA SER A 68 10.80 -7.21 15.16
C SER A 68 9.86 -7.60 14.00
N ASP A 69 9.07 -8.66 14.18
CA ASP A 69 8.09 -9.19 13.24
C ASP A 69 6.68 -8.59 13.41
N HIS A 70 6.47 -7.70 14.37
CA HIS A 70 5.20 -7.00 14.59
C HIS A 70 5.23 -5.53 14.15
N LEU A 71 4.11 -5.04 13.63
CA LEU A 71 3.77 -3.63 13.65
C LEU A 71 3.17 -3.34 15.03
N PRO A 72 3.67 -2.35 15.81
CA PRO A 72 4.55 -1.26 15.40
C PRO A 72 6.06 -1.54 15.45
N VAL A 73 6.76 -1.16 14.37
CA VAL A 73 8.23 -1.16 14.28
C VAL A 73 8.78 0.18 14.79
N ARG A 74 9.70 0.14 15.76
CA ARG A 74 10.36 1.32 16.35
C ARG A 74 11.62 1.70 15.56
N ASP A 75 12.03 2.97 15.66
CA ASP A 75 13.28 3.51 15.06
C ASP A 75 13.39 3.39 13.53
N ARG A 76 12.24 3.37 12.85
CA ARG A 76 12.12 3.34 11.38
C ARG A 76 11.20 4.45 10.91
N CYS A 77 11.15 4.63 9.59
CA CYS A 77 10.16 5.52 8.97
C CYS A 77 8.75 5.12 9.42
N LYS A 78 7.90 6.11 9.72
CA LYS A 78 6.50 5.88 10.03
C LYS A 78 5.82 5.20 8.85
N THR A 79 5.23 4.03 9.08
CA THR A 79 4.60 3.20 8.04
C THR A 79 3.11 3.07 8.31
N GLY A 80 2.33 3.18 7.24
CA GLY A 80 0.90 2.91 7.22
C GLY A 80 0.56 1.90 6.12
N VAL A 81 -0.28 0.92 6.42
CA VAL A 81 -0.78 -0.07 5.45
C VAL A 81 -2.31 -0.08 5.49
N VAL A 82 -2.96 0.02 4.34
CA VAL A 82 -4.42 0.08 4.26
C VAL A 82 -4.98 -1.31 4.04
N GLY A 83 -5.88 -1.76 4.92
CA GLY A 83 -6.80 -2.85 4.65
C GLY A 83 -8.22 -2.33 4.55
N VAL A 84 -9.16 -3.17 4.13
CA VAL A 84 -10.59 -2.84 4.18
C VAL A 84 -11.31 -3.89 5.00
N ILE A 85 -12.06 -3.45 6.01
CA ILE A 85 -12.94 -4.34 6.75
C ILE A 85 -14.26 -4.43 5.98
N GLU A 86 -14.69 -5.65 5.73
CA GLU A 86 -15.97 -5.94 5.07
C GLU A 86 -16.89 -6.64 6.09
N ASP A 87 -17.93 -5.92 6.51
CA ASP A 87 -18.95 -6.41 7.44
C ASP A 87 -20.36 -6.21 6.86
N LYS A 88 -21.39 -6.38 7.69
CA LYS A 88 -22.79 -6.21 7.25
C LYS A 88 -23.16 -4.75 6.96
N GLU A 89 -22.42 -3.80 7.54
CA GLU A 89 -22.67 -2.36 7.43
C GLU A 89 -21.97 -1.76 6.21
N GLY A 90 -20.91 -2.42 5.73
CA GLY A 90 -20.31 -2.15 4.43
C GLY A 90 -18.82 -2.40 4.41
N ALA A 91 -18.14 -1.70 3.50
CA ALA A 91 -16.69 -1.73 3.37
C ALA A 91 -16.10 -0.44 3.94
N ARG A 92 -15.27 -0.56 4.98
CA ARG A 92 -14.60 0.57 5.63
C ARG A 92 -13.08 0.42 5.62
N PRO A 93 -12.32 1.47 5.26
CA PRO A 93 -10.87 1.41 5.31
C PRO A 93 -10.36 1.32 6.75
N TYR A 94 -9.25 0.63 6.94
CA TYR A 94 -8.53 0.49 8.19
C TYR A 94 -7.04 0.74 7.94
N LEU A 95 -6.43 1.63 8.71
CA LEU A 95 -5.01 1.94 8.60
C LEU A 95 -4.23 1.23 9.71
N PHE A 96 -3.47 0.20 9.34
CA PHE A 96 -2.44 -0.40 10.20
C PHE A 96 -1.24 0.54 10.26
N ARG A 97 -0.73 0.84 11.46
CA ARG A 97 0.30 1.87 11.67
C ARG A 97 1.49 1.32 12.46
N SER A 98 2.68 1.85 12.19
CA SER A 98 3.86 1.65 13.04
C SER A 98 3.95 2.63 14.22
N TYR A 99 2.94 3.49 14.40
CA TYR A 99 2.95 4.57 15.38
C TYR A 99 1.54 4.82 15.92
N ASN A 100 1.48 5.37 17.13
CA ASN A 100 0.21 5.77 17.75
C ASN A 100 -0.34 7.02 17.06
N HIS A 101 -1.66 7.08 16.89
CA HIS A 101 -2.35 8.29 16.43
C HIS A 101 -3.57 8.54 17.32
N ILE A 102 -3.34 9.27 18.41
CA ILE A 102 -4.40 9.65 19.35
C ILE A 102 -4.91 11.03 18.95
N TYR A 103 -6.03 11.11 18.25
CA TYR A 103 -6.61 12.38 17.84
C TYR A 103 -7.92 12.63 18.61
N PRO A 104 -8.02 13.68 19.45
CA PRO A 104 -9.20 13.95 20.27
C PRO A 104 -10.37 14.60 19.49
N GLY A 105 -10.22 14.84 18.17
CA GLY A 105 -11.24 15.45 17.32
C GLY A 105 -12.08 14.45 16.50
N THR A 106 -13.05 14.95 15.75
CA THR A 106 -14.08 14.16 15.05
C THR A 106 -13.64 13.51 13.72
N SER A 107 -14.18 12.29 13.52
CA SER A 107 -14.45 11.44 12.33
C SER A 107 -13.50 11.29 11.14
N THR A 108 -12.46 12.12 10.94
CA THR A 108 -11.64 12.05 9.71
C THR A 108 -10.41 11.15 9.82
N VAL A 109 -9.95 10.84 11.04
CA VAL A 109 -8.82 9.92 11.25
C VAL A 109 -9.33 8.48 11.27
N LEU A 110 -8.73 7.63 10.44
CA LEU A 110 -9.10 6.21 10.39
C LEU A 110 -8.66 5.51 11.67
N ASN A 111 -9.59 4.85 12.38
CA ASN A 111 -9.29 3.99 13.53
C ASN A 111 -8.22 4.58 14.49
N PRO A 112 -8.46 5.76 15.11
CA PRO A 112 -7.48 6.42 15.97
C PRO A 112 -7.23 5.60 17.24
N GLY A 113 -6.08 5.83 17.87
CA GLY A 113 -5.66 5.17 19.09
C GLY A 113 -4.22 4.65 19.03
N PRO A 114 -3.85 3.76 19.95
CA PRO A 114 -2.57 3.06 19.92
C PRO A 114 -2.41 2.24 18.63
N ALA A 115 -1.16 2.11 18.16
CA ALA A 115 -0.83 1.20 17.09
C ALA A 115 -1.22 -0.23 17.47
N THR A 116 -1.97 -0.89 16.58
CA THR A 116 -2.38 -2.28 16.78
C THR A 116 -1.14 -3.18 16.68
N ASN A 117 -0.81 -3.89 17.76
CA ASN A 117 0.29 -4.84 17.79
C ASN A 117 -0.08 -6.14 17.04
N VAL A 118 0.39 -6.29 15.80
CA VAL A 118 0.09 -7.44 14.92
C VAL A 118 1.28 -7.80 14.04
N LEU A 119 1.42 -9.09 13.74
CA LEU A 119 2.46 -9.59 12.83
C LEU A 119 2.41 -8.88 11.47
N ILE A 120 3.57 -8.49 10.96
CA ILE A 120 3.73 -7.88 9.63
C ILE A 120 3.14 -8.80 8.55
N ALA A 121 3.35 -10.11 8.66
CA ALA A 121 2.76 -11.09 7.74
C ALA A 121 1.23 -11.06 7.74
N LYS A 122 0.58 -10.85 8.90
CA LYS A 122 -0.88 -10.71 9.00
C LYS A 122 -1.37 -9.41 8.38
N VAL A 123 -0.64 -8.32 8.56
CA VAL A 123 -0.95 -7.03 7.91
C VAL A 123 -0.81 -7.15 6.39
N ALA A 124 0.25 -7.80 5.91
CA ALA A 124 0.43 -8.10 4.48
C ALA A 124 -0.75 -8.93 3.95
N ARG A 125 -1.19 -9.96 4.67
CA ARG A 125 -2.39 -10.74 4.30
C ARG A 125 -3.65 -9.87 4.24
N ALA A 126 -3.84 -8.97 5.19
CA ALA A 126 -5.01 -8.09 5.22
C ALA A 126 -5.04 -7.14 4.02
N THR A 127 -3.92 -6.50 3.67
CA THR A 127 -3.87 -5.56 2.54
C THR A 127 -3.91 -6.24 1.17
N THR A 128 -3.49 -7.50 1.03
CA THR A 128 -3.44 -8.22 -0.26
C THR A 128 -4.52 -9.29 -0.41
N ALA A 129 -5.54 -9.31 0.46
CA ALA A 129 -6.63 -10.28 0.40
C ALA A 129 -7.60 -9.95 -0.75
N ALA A 130 -7.09 -9.94 -1.99
CA ALA A 130 -7.82 -9.63 -3.19
C ALA A 130 -8.99 -10.61 -3.37
N PRO A 131 -10.23 -10.12 -3.46
CA PRO A 131 -11.38 -10.99 -3.65
C PRO A 131 -11.21 -11.89 -4.88
N THR A 132 -11.73 -13.12 -4.78
CA THR A 132 -11.58 -14.22 -5.76
C THR A 132 -10.19 -14.84 -5.88
N TYR A 133 -9.12 -14.13 -5.55
CA TYR A 133 -7.77 -14.68 -5.51
C TYR A 133 -7.45 -15.31 -4.15
N PHE A 134 -7.81 -14.63 -3.08
CA PHE A 134 -7.55 -15.04 -1.70
C PHE A 134 -8.82 -15.10 -0.87
N GLN A 135 -8.79 -15.90 0.20
CA GLN A 135 -9.76 -15.79 1.29
C GLN A 135 -9.51 -14.49 2.07
N HIS A 136 -10.57 -13.97 2.68
CA HIS A 136 -10.50 -12.92 3.69
C HIS A 136 -9.41 -13.21 4.72
N ALA A 137 -8.72 -12.16 5.17
CA ALA A 137 -7.79 -12.29 6.28
C ALA A 137 -8.55 -12.04 7.59
N ASP A 138 -8.54 -13.02 8.49
CA ASP A 138 -9.10 -12.89 9.82
C ASP A 138 -8.03 -12.30 10.76
N LEU A 139 -8.32 -11.13 11.34
CA LEU A 139 -7.41 -10.46 12.27
C LEU A 139 -8.20 -9.81 13.40
N ARG A 140 -7.97 -10.28 14.63
CA ARG A 140 -8.65 -9.80 15.86
C ARG A 140 -10.19 -9.83 15.78
N GLY A 141 -10.75 -10.84 15.10
CA GLY A 141 -12.20 -11.01 14.94
C GLY A 141 -12.81 -10.22 13.77
N GLU A 142 -12.00 -9.42 13.07
CA GLU A 142 -12.42 -8.65 11.89
C GLU A 142 -11.99 -9.35 10.60
N LYS A 143 -12.80 -9.21 9.55
CA LYS A 143 -12.54 -9.76 8.22
C LYS A 143 -12.02 -8.69 7.28
N PHE A 144 -10.79 -8.85 6.86
CA PHE A 144 -10.13 -7.94 5.95
C PHE A 144 -10.13 -8.45 4.51
N VAL A 145 -10.40 -7.53 3.60
CA VAL A 145 -10.16 -7.64 2.16
C VAL A 145 -9.10 -6.62 1.75
N ASP A 146 -8.61 -6.80 0.52
CA ASP A 146 -7.58 -5.99 -0.12
C ASP A 146 -7.78 -4.47 0.06
N GLY A 147 -6.70 -3.79 0.45
CA GLY A 147 -6.67 -2.34 0.63
C GLY A 147 -6.97 -1.57 -0.66
N GLY A 148 -6.64 -2.17 -1.81
CA GLY A 148 -6.96 -1.64 -3.12
C GLY A 148 -8.47 -1.44 -3.32
N LEU A 149 -9.32 -2.10 -2.53
CA LEU A 149 -10.77 -1.91 -2.55
C LEU A 149 -11.18 -0.47 -2.16
N GLY A 150 -11.20 0.42 -3.15
CA GLY A 150 -11.51 1.83 -2.96
C GLY A 150 -10.36 2.70 -2.44
N ASN A 151 -9.19 2.12 -2.15
CA ASN A 151 -7.99 2.84 -1.68
C ASN A 151 -6.72 2.40 -2.43
N ASN A 152 -6.84 2.05 -3.71
CA ASN A 152 -5.74 1.59 -4.57
C ASN A 152 -4.70 2.69 -4.89
N ASN A 153 -4.99 3.93 -4.52
CA ASN A 153 -4.01 4.99 -4.36
C ASN A 153 -4.14 5.57 -2.94
N PRO A 154 -3.28 5.17 -1.99
CA PRO A 154 -3.40 5.58 -0.59
C PRO A 154 -2.89 7.00 -0.34
N SER A 155 -2.54 7.78 -1.37
CA SER A 155 -1.98 9.14 -1.25
C SER A 155 -2.89 10.08 -0.45
N TRP A 156 -4.21 9.98 -0.64
CA TRP A 156 -5.19 10.72 0.14
C TRP A 156 -5.10 10.38 1.63
N ILE A 157 -5.17 9.08 1.96
CA ILE A 157 -5.06 8.62 3.35
C ILE A 157 -3.73 9.07 3.96
N ALA A 158 -2.62 8.89 3.25
CA ALA A 158 -1.29 9.26 3.73
C ALA A 158 -1.16 10.77 4.00
N TYR A 159 -1.61 11.62 3.08
CA TYR A 159 -1.52 13.07 3.22
C TYR A 159 -2.31 13.57 4.43
N PHE A 160 -3.56 13.12 4.58
CA PHE A 160 -4.43 13.56 5.69
C PHE A 160 -4.00 12.96 7.03
N GLU A 161 -3.48 11.72 7.04
CA GLU A 161 -2.89 11.10 8.23
C GLU A 161 -1.74 11.96 8.77
N VAL A 162 -0.76 12.28 7.92
CA VAL A 162 0.39 13.12 8.31
C VAL A 162 -0.04 14.53 8.70
N SER A 163 -0.97 15.12 7.94
CA SER A 163 -1.51 16.44 8.24
C SER A 163 -2.17 16.49 9.63
N ASN A 164 -2.92 15.45 10.00
CA ASN A 164 -3.57 15.37 11.30
C ASN A 164 -2.57 15.12 12.44
N LEU A 165 -1.54 14.29 12.23
CA LEU A 165 -0.44 14.11 13.19
C LEU A 165 0.28 15.44 13.48
N HIS A 166 0.59 16.22 12.45
CA HIS A 166 1.24 17.52 12.62
C HIS A 166 0.33 18.54 13.33
N LYS A 167 -0.98 18.57 12.99
CA LYS A 167 -1.95 19.42 13.69
C LYS A 167 -2.00 19.10 15.19
N LEU A 168 -2.01 17.82 15.55
CA LEU A 168 -1.98 17.39 16.95
C LEU A 168 -0.68 17.83 17.62
N HIS A 169 0.47 17.54 17.03
CA HIS A 169 1.78 17.90 17.57
C HIS A 169 1.88 19.41 17.86
N ARG A 170 1.42 20.25 16.94
CA ARG A 170 1.38 21.71 17.13
C ARG A 170 0.44 22.13 18.27
N ARG A 171 -0.74 21.50 18.41
CA ARG A 171 -1.67 21.80 19.50
C ARG A 171 -1.09 21.43 20.86
N THR A 172 -0.50 20.25 20.98
CA THR A 172 0.12 19.79 22.24
C THR A 172 1.33 20.63 22.61
N TRP A 173 2.16 20.98 21.63
CA TRP A 173 3.28 21.91 21.83
C TRP A 173 2.80 23.26 22.36
N ARG A 174 1.80 23.87 21.73
CA ARG A 174 1.22 25.15 22.18
C ARG A 174 0.70 25.09 23.61
N ALA A 175 -0.08 24.06 23.93
CA ALA A 175 -0.61 23.88 25.28
C ALA A 175 0.51 23.74 26.32
N ALA A 176 1.56 22.98 26.01
CA ALA A 176 2.72 22.84 26.90
C ALA A 176 3.46 24.16 27.09
N HIS A 177 3.74 24.93 26.03
CA HIS A 177 4.41 26.23 26.11
C HIS A 177 3.61 27.27 26.91
N GLN A 178 2.29 27.28 26.76
CA GLN A 178 1.41 28.14 27.53
C GLN A 178 1.44 27.80 29.03
N LEU A 179 1.52 26.52 29.38
CA LEU A 179 1.64 26.09 30.77
C LEU A 179 2.97 26.51 31.42
N VAL A 180 4.06 26.61 30.65
CA VAL A 180 5.38 27.03 31.14
C VAL A 180 5.66 28.53 30.95
N GLY A 181 4.65 29.33 30.60
CA GLY A 181 4.77 30.78 30.47
C GLY A 181 5.66 31.25 29.32
N GLN A 182 5.92 30.39 28.33
CA GLN A 182 6.71 30.74 27.14
C GLN A 182 5.79 31.18 26.01
N THR A 183 6.10 32.32 25.39
CA THR A 183 5.35 32.85 24.25
C THR A 183 5.52 31.92 23.04
N PRO A 184 4.43 31.39 22.44
CA PRO A 184 4.54 30.60 21.23
C PRO A 184 5.09 31.47 20.08
N ALA A 185 5.91 30.87 19.23
CA ALA A 185 6.56 31.54 18.11
C ALA A 185 5.57 32.21 17.12
N SER A 186 6.12 33.14 16.33
CA SER A 186 5.37 34.12 15.52
C SER A 186 4.30 33.49 14.61
N PRO A 187 3.25 34.25 14.20
CA PRO A 187 2.20 33.76 13.29
C PRO A 187 2.70 33.17 11.96
N GLN A 188 3.88 33.56 11.48
CA GLN A 188 4.44 33.09 10.20
C GLN A 188 5.01 31.67 10.26
N GLU A 189 5.52 31.21 11.42
CA GLU A 189 5.89 29.80 11.62
C GLU A 189 4.66 28.86 11.70
N GLN A 190 3.45 29.42 11.77
CA GLN A 190 2.22 28.67 12.01
C GLN A 190 1.55 28.17 10.72
N GLN A 191 1.99 28.66 9.55
CA GLN A 191 1.45 28.32 8.24
C GLN A 191 2.32 27.29 7.48
N VAL A 192 3.22 26.59 8.15
CA VAL A 192 4.05 25.57 7.51
C VAL A 192 3.20 24.33 7.22
N ASN A 193 3.21 23.92 5.96
CA ASN A 193 2.56 22.71 5.50
C ASN A 193 3.13 21.49 6.22
N ALA A 194 2.24 20.63 6.71
CA ALA A 194 2.65 19.40 7.40
C ALA A 194 3.43 18.45 6.47
N VAL A 195 3.14 18.51 5.17
CA VAL A 195 3.75 17.69 4.15
C VAL A 195 4.46 18.63 3.17
N GLY A 196 5.79 18.55 3.08
CA GLY A 196 6.57 19.35 2.12
C GLY A 196 6.56 18.75 0.72
N ALA A 197 6.54 17.42 0.61
CA ALA A 197 6.41 16.71 -0.67
C ALA A 197 5.65 15.39 -0.48
N LEU A 198 4.89 15.00 -1.50
CA LEU A 198 4.24 13.70 -1.60
C LEU A 198 4.63 13.03 -2.93
N VAL A 199 5.16 11.82 -2.83
CA VAL A 199 5.47 10.97 -3.99
C VAL A 199 4.51 9.80 -4.01
N SER A 200 3.74 9.67 -5.09
CA SER A 200 2.80 8.57 -5.31
C SER A 200 3.30 7.71 -6.47
N ILE A 201 3.59 6.44 -6.18
CA ILE A 201 4.05 5.47 -7.18
C ILE A 201 2.89 4.52 -7.50
N GLY A 202 2.55 4.40 -8.78
CA GLY A 202 1.50 3.53 -9.27
C GLY A 202 2.06 2.27 -9.94
N THR A 203 1.24 1.21 -9.97
CA THR A 203 1.56 -0.09 -10.58
C THR A 203 1.08 -0.18 -12.04
N GLY A 204 0.95 0.96 -12.73
CA GLY A 204 0.38 1.07 -14.06
C GLY A 204 -1.12 1.32 -14.07
N LYS A 205 -1.63 1.89 -15.17
CA LYS A 205 -3.07 1.98 -15.44
C LYS A 205 -3.60 0.59 -15.79
N THR A 206 -4.57 0.11 -15.00
CA THR A 206 -5.20 -1.20 -15.22
C THR A 206 -6.57 -1.07 -15.86
N ARG A 207 -6.95 -2.01 -16.72
CA ARG A 207 -8.37 -2.18 -17.09
C ARG A 207 -9.11 -2.96 -16.00
N PRO A 208 -10.42 -2.70 -15.80
CA PRO A 208 -11.25 -3.54 -14.95
C PRO A 208 -11.17 -5.00 -15.37
N ALA A 209 -10.85 -5.90 -14.43
CA ALA A 209 -10.89 -7.33 -14.69
C ALA A 209 -12.32 -7.75 -15.08
N ARG A 210 -12.49 -8.45 -16.21
CA ARG A 210 -13.75 -9.10 -16.55
C ARG A 210 -13.92 -10.35 -15.69
N LEU A 211 -14.66 -10.24 -14.58
CA LEU A 211 -15.08 -11.41 -13.80
C LEU A 211 -16.32 -12.04 -14.44
N VAL A 212 -16.19 -13.28 -14.90
CA VAL A 212 -17.31 -14.10 -15.38
C VAL A 212 -17.62 -15.14 -14.29
N GLY A 213 -18.77 -14.99 -13.63
CA GLY A 213 -19.32 -15.97 -12.70
C GLY A 213 -20.58 -16.64 -13.24
N PRO A 214 -21.07 -17.72 -12.63
CA PRO A 214 -22.36 -18.31 -12.99
C PRO A 214 -23.47 -17.25 -12.89
N ALA A 215 -24.35 -17.20 -13.89
CA ALA A 215 -25.47 -16.27 -13.91
C ALA A 215 -26.32 -16.42 -12.64
N GLY A 216 -26.67 -15.31 -11.99
CA GLY A 216 -27.49 -15.28 -10.77
C GLY A 216 -26.73 -15.30 -9.44
N ILE A 217 -25.40 -15.48 -9.41
CA ILE A 217 -24.63 -15.41 -8.15
C ILE A 217 -24.18 -13.95 -7.87
N SER A 218 -24.93 -13.27 -7.01
CA SER A 218 -24.75 -11.85 -6.62
C SER A 218 -23.30 -11.47 -6.25
N ARG A 219 -22.57 -12.38 -5.58
CA ARG A 219 -21.19 -12.16 -5.13
C ARG A 219 -20.22 -11.82 -6.28
N TYR A 220 -20.36 -12.43 -7.45
CA TYR A 220 -19.49 -12.14 -8.61
C TYR A 220 -19.81 -10.79 -9.25
N VAL A 221 -21.08 -10.39 -9.27
CA VAL A 221 -21.50 -9.05 -9.71
C VAL A 221 -20.93 -7.99 -8.77
N GLY A 222 -20.97 -8.24 -7.46
CA GLY A 222 -20.30 -7.40 -6.45
C GLY A 222 -18.81 -7.24 -6.75
N TYR A 223 -18.08 -8.34 -6.92
CA TYR A 223 -16.65 -8.28 -7.21
C TYR A 223 -16.29 -7.62 -8.55
N ALA A 224 -17.08 -7.83 -9.60
CA ALA A 224 -16.89 -7.13 -10.87
C ALA A 224 -17.06 -5.60 -10.75
N ARG A 225 -18.03 -5.14 -9.93
CA ARG A 225 -18.17 -3.71 -9.61
C ARG A 225 -16.97 -3.19 -8.83
N LEU A 226 -16.47 -4.00 -7.90
CA LEU A 226 -15.33 -3.66 -7.07
C LEU A 226 -14.03 -3.52 -7.88
N THR A 227 -13.68 -4.49 -8.75
CA THR A 227 -12.48 -4.38 -9.60
C THR A 227 -12.54 -3.19 -10.54
N ARG A 228 -13.74 -2.86 -11.05
CA ARG A 228 -13.96 -1.62 -11.82
C ARG A 228 -13.69 -0.38 -10.99
N LYS A 229 -14.20 -0.32 -9.75
CA LYS A 229 -13.95 0.78 -8.82
C LYS A 229 -12.45 0.93 -8.52
N MET A 230 -11.73 -0.18 -8.33
CA MET A 230 -10.27 -0.16 -8.08
C MET A 230 -9.49 0.48 -9.24
N ALA A 231 -9.84 0.10 -10.48
CA ALA A 231 -9.19 0.63 -11.68
C ALA A 231 -9.43 2.14 -11.89
N THR A 232 -10.64 2.62 -11.60
CA THR A 232 -10.98 4.05 -11.78
C THR A 232 -10.57 4.93 -10.60
N ASN A 233 -10.50 4.37 -9.40
CA ASN A 233 -10.25 5.11 -8.16
C ASN A 233 -8.84 5.72 -8.11
N SER A 234 -7.80 5.02 -8.57
CA SER A 234 -6.42 5.51 -8.46
C SER A 234 -6.19 6.85 -9.17
N GLU A 235 -6.76 7.00 -10.36
CA GLU A 235 -6.66 8.21 -11.19
C GLU A 235 -7.60 9.32 -10.71
N GLU A 236 -8.73 8.97 -10.12
CA GLU A 236 -9.61 9.94 -9.45
C GLU A 236 -8.92 10.54 -8.22
N ILE A 237 -8.33 9.71 -7.36
CA ILE A 237 -7.56 10.17 -6.20
C ILE A 237 -6.35 11.00 -6.65
N HIS A 238 -5.66 10.58 -7.72
CA HIS A 238 -4.58 11.38 -8.28
C HIS A 238 -5.04 12.80 -8.64
N ARG A 239 -6.15 12.95 -9.38
CA ARG A 239 -6.70 14.27 -9.75
C ARG A 239 -7.07 15.11 -8.53
N ARG A 240 -7.71 14.50 -7.53
CA ARG A 240 -8.04 15.20 -6.27
C ARG A 240 -6.79 15.67 -5.53
N MET A 241 -5.74 14.85 -5.51
CA MET A 241 -4.49 15.18 -4.84
C MET A 241 -3.73 16.32 -5.50
N VAL A 242 -3.82 16.48 -6.83
CA VAL A 242 -3.24 17.65 -7.52
C VAL A 242 -3.81 18.93 -6.91
N SER A 243 -5.15 19.07 -6.89
CA SER A 243 -5.79 20.26 -6.31
C SER A 243 -5.46 20.45 -4.84
N VAL A 244 -5.56 19.39 -4.02
CA VAL A 244 -5.27 19.49 -2.58
C VAL A 244 -3.84 19.92 -2.33
N ILE A 245 -2.86 19.39 -3.06
CA ILE A 245 -1.46 19.73 -2.82
C ILE A 245 -1.11 21.12 -3.35
N GLU A 246 -1.64 21.51 -4.52
CA GLU A 246 -1.50 22.87 -5.05
C GLU A 246 -2.04 23.92 -4.07
N ASP A 247 -3.27 23.72 -3.56
CA ASP A 247 -3.91 24.62 -2.58
C ASP A 247 -3.12 24.71 -1.26
N ASN A 248 -2.36 23.66 -0.93
CA ASN A 248 -1.55 23.59 0.28
C ASN A 248 -0.06 23.75 -0.04
N GLY A 249 0.35 24.30 -1.18
CA GLY A 249 1.75 24.65 -1.48
C GLY A 249 2.79 23.56 -1.22
N ALA A 250 2.44 22.29 -1.40
CA ALA A 250 3.37 21.17 -1.29
C ALA A 250 3.79 20.67 -2.68
N HIS A 251 4.87 19.90 -2.77
CA HIS A 251 5.25 19.26 -4.03
C HIS A 251 4.53 17.93 -4.21
N TYR A 252 4.00 17.65 -5.40
CA TYR A 252 3.37 16.38 -5.72
C TYR A 252 4.00 15.74 -6.95
N TYR A 253 4.44 14.49 -6.81
CA TYR A 253 4.98 13.69 -7.90
C TYR A 253 4.19 12.40 -8.05
N ARG A 254 3.67 12.13 -9.25
CA ARG A 254 2.96 10.88 -9.58
C ARG A 254 3.76 10.11 -10.63
N LEU A 255 4.39 9.02 -10.20
CA LEU A 255 5.13 8.11 -11.08
C LEU A 255 4.24 6.91 -11.39
N ASN A 256 3.77 6.80 -12.63
CA ASN A 256 2.85 5.73 -13.01
C ASN A 256 2.99 5.41 -14.51
N VAL A 257 3.14 4.12 -14.83
CA VAL A 257 3.20 3.64 -16.21
C VAL A 257 1.83 3.85 -16.87
N GLN A 258 1.81 4.55 -18.01
CA GLN A 258 0.57 5.04 -18.61
C GLN A 258 -0.15 4.01 -19.50
N THR A 259 0.62 3.15 -20.17
CA THR A 259 0.11 2.18 -21.16
C THR A 259 0.92 0.88 -21.08
N GLY A 260 0.40 -0.21 -21.65
CA GLY A 260 1.13 -1.47 -21.83
C GLY A 260 1.02 -2.47 -20.66
N LEU A 261 0.75 -1.98 -19.44
CA LEU A 261 0.47 -2.84 -18.28
C LEU A 261 -1.01 -3.22 -18.14
N ASP A 262 -1.91 -2.59 -18.90
CA ASP A 262 -3.35 -2.72 -18.73
C ASP A 262 -3.92 -4.09 -19.14
N GLY A 263 -3.14 -4.87 -19.90
CA GLY A 263 -3.46 -6.25 -20.29
C GLY A 263 -2.97 -7.33 -19.31
N ILE A 264 -2.09 -6.99 -18.37
CA ILE A 264 -1.52 -7.95 -17.41
C ILE A 264 -2.53 -8.15 -16.26
N LYS A 265 -2.92 -9.40 -16.02
CA LYS A 265 -3.82 -9.71 -14.89
C LYS A 265 -3.05 -9.60 -13.56
N LEU A 266 -3.78 -9.26 -12.50
CA LEU A 266 -3.20 -9.07 -11.15
C LEU A 266 -2.37 -10.26 -10.66
N ASP A 267 -2.77 -11.47 -11.02
CA ASP A 267 -2.11 -12.71 -10.63
C ASP A 267 -1.44 -13.44 -11.79
N GLU A 268 -1.17 -12.73 -12.88
CA GLU A 268 -0.47 -13.30 -14.02
C GLU A 268 0.97 -13.62 -13.63
N TRP A 269 1.37 -14.87 -13.82
CA TRP A 269 2.73 -15.33 -13.55
C TRP A 269 3.11 -16.44 -14.54
N LYS A 270 3.51 -16.04 -15.75
CA LYS A 270 3.76 -16.95 -16.87
C LYS A 270 5.25 -17.15 -17.08
N THR A 271 5.63 -18.40 -17.32
CA THR A 271 6.99 -18.79 -17.68
C THR A 271 7.05 -19.39 -19.08
N SER A 272 8.16 -19.19 -19.79
CA SER A 272 8.47 -19.82 -21.08
C SER A 272 9.88 -20.41 -21.06
N ARG A 273 10.24 -21.19 -22.09
CA ARG A 273 11.63 -21.53 -22.41
C ARG A 273 12.20 -20.48 -23.37
N ASP A 274 13.44 -20.05 -23.17
CA ASP A 274 14.19 -19.25 -24.16
C ASP A 274 14.91 -20.15 -25.18
N ALA A 275 15.68 -19.53 -26.09
CA ALA A 275 16.37 -20.24 -27.16
C ALA A 275 17.43 -21.23 -26.64
N GLU A 276 17.97 -20.95 -25.47
CA GLU A 276 18.96 -21.76 -24.74
C GLU A 276 18.30 -22.83 -23.86
N GLY A 277 16.97 -22.87 -23.78
CA GLY A 277 16.21 -23.84 -22.99
C GLY A 277 16.06 -23.49 -21.50
N ASN A 278 16.43 -22.29 -21.08
CA ASN A 278 16.25 -21.82 -19.70
C ASN A 278 14.81 -21.39 -19.46
N THR A 279 14.30 -21.62 -18.24
CA THR A 279 12.98 -21.11 -17.84
C THR A 279 13.09 -19.62 -17.56
N VAL A 280 12.23 -18.83 -18.20
CA VAL A 280 12.20 -17.37 -18.07
C VAL A 280 10.78 -16.91 -17.74
N ASN A 281 10.65 -15.95 -16.81
CA ASN A 281 9.36 -15.38 -16.47
C ASN A 281 8.99 -14.28 -17.49
N VAL A 282 8.06 -14.60 -18.39
CA VAL A 282 7.65 -13.66 -19.46
C VAL A 282 6.76 -12.55 -18.94
N THR A 283 6.08 -12.76 -17.81
CA THR A 283 5.28 -11.70 -17.18
C THR A 283 6.19 -10.62 -16.61
N LEU A 284 7.23 -11.00 -15.86
CA LEU A 284 8.23 -10.07 -15.34
C LEU A 284 8.96 -9.33 -16.47
N ARG A 285 9.41 -10.05 -17.51
CA ARG A 285 10.02 -9.42 -18.69
C ARG A 285 9.11 -8.36 -19.32
N ASN A 286 7.81 -8.63 -19.42
CA ASN A 286 6.87 -7.64 -19.95
C ASN A 286 6.73 -6.44 -19.02
N ILE A 287 6.56 -6.66 -17.70
CA ILE A 287 6.48 -5.58 -16.72
C ILE A 287 7.72 -4.68 -16.80
N GLU A 288 8.92 -5.27 -16.79
CA GLU A 288 10.18 -4.55 -16.94
C GLU A 288 10.27 -3.77 -18.24
N ALA A 289 9.89 -4.38 -19.37
CA ALA A 289 9.93 -3.73 -20.67
C ALA A 289 9.03 -2.49 -20.71
N GLN A 290 7.79 -2.59 -20.18
CA GLN A 290 6.87 -1.44 -20.11
C GLN A 290 7.38 -0.36 -19.15
N THR A 291 7.96 -0.74 -18.00
CA THR A 291 8.55 0.22 -17.07
C THR A 291 9.77 0.92 -17.68
N ARG A 292 10.65 0.22 -18.41
CA ARG A 292 11.78 0.82 -19.13
C ARG A 292 11.30 1.79 -20.21
N ALA A 293 10.28 1.42 -20.98
CA ALA A 293 9.69 2.30 -21.98
C ALA A 293 9.07 3.57 -21.34
N TYR A 294 8.41 3.42 -20.18
CA TYR A 294 7.93 4.57 -19.40
C TYR A 294 9.07 5.49 -18.96
N LEU A 295 10.17 4.94 -18.44
CA LEU A 295 11.34 5.74 -18.05
C LEU A 295 12.00 6.46 -19.24
N GLN A 296 11.89 5.91 -20.45
CA GLN A 296 12.38 6.53 -21.68
C GLN A 296 11.40 7.55 -22.29
N SER A 297 10.19 7.67 -21.75
CA SER A 297 9.21 8.62 -22.25
C SER A 297 9.64 10.06 -21.97
N PRO A 298 9.36 11.02 -22.90
CA PRO A 298 9.75 12.41 -22.73
C PRO A 298 9.30 12.99 -21.38
N GLY A 299 10.21 13.67 -20.68
CA GLY A 299 9.96 14.35 -19.39
C GLY A 299 9.99 13.46 -18.14
N VAL A 300 9.79 12.13 -18.25
CA VAL A 300 9.68 11.26 -17.07
C VAL A 300 10.96 11.24 -16.22
N MET A 301 12.12 11.12 -16.84
CA MET A 301 13.39 11.17 -16.11
C MET A 301 13.67 12.55 -15.50
N ASP A 302 13.17 13.61 -16.11
CA ASP A 302 13.33 14.96 -15.57
C ASP A 302 12.42 15.17 -14.35
N ASP A 303 11.19 14.64 -14.37
CA ASP A 303 10.29 14.60 -13.22
C ASP A 303 10.89 13.80 -12.05
N ILE A 304 11.51 12.64 -12.34
CA ILE A 304 12.18 11.82 -11.32
C ILE A 304 13.37 12.59 -10.72
N ARG A 305 14.19 13.25 -11.54
CA ARG A 305 15.31 14.07 -11.05
C ARG A 305 14.83 15.28 -10.25
N ALA A 306 13.76 15.93 -10.69
CA ALA A 306 13.15 17.04 -9.97
C ALA A 306 12.63 16.57 -8.59
N CYS A 307 11.92 15.45 -8.55
CA CYS A 307 11.48 14.81 -7.31
C CYS A 307 12.66 14.54 -6.36
N ALA A 308 13.73 13.89 -6.85
CA ALA A 308 14.91 13.60 -6.04
C ALA A 308 15.57 14.87 -5.47
N ARG A 309 15.71 15.92 -6.29
CA ARG A 309 16.25 17.22 -5.85
C ARG A 309 15.39 17.83 -4.74
N THR A 310 14.08 17.89 -4.92
CA THR A 310 13.14 18.41 -3.92
C THR A 310 13.26 17.64 -2.60
N LEU A 311 13.29 16.31 -2.64
CA LEU A 311 13.43 15.48 -1.44
C LEU A 311 14.76 15.73 -0.71
N ILE A 312 15.87 15.87 -1.44
CA ILE A 312 17.18 16.19 -0.86
C ILE A 312 17.17 17.58 -0.21
N GLN A 313 16.59 18.58 -0.87
CA GLN A 313 16.48 19.95 -0.36
C GLN A 313 15.67 19.98 0.95
N LEU A 314 14.50 19.32 0.96
CA LEU A 314 13.66 19.23 2.17
C LEU A 314 14.38 18.52 3.31
N ARG A 315 15.10 17.42 3.04
CA ARG A 315 15.89 16.69 4.04
C ARG A 315 17.01 17.57 4.63
N ASN A 316 17.74 18.29 3.77
CA ASN A 316 18.84 19.14 4.20
C ASN A 316 18.32 20.36 5.00
N ALA A 317 17.18 20.93 4.60
CA ALA A 317 16.54 22.01 5.36
C ALA A 317 16.07 21.56 6.75
N ALA A 318 15.63 20.30 6.88
CA ALA A 318 15.26 19.72 8.17
C ALA A 318 16.45 19.36 9.07
N ASN A 319 17.67 19.26 8.52
CA ASN A 319 18.89 18.91 9.25
C ASN A 319 20.04 19.85 8.84
N PRO A 320 20.01 21.13 9.24
CA PRO A 320 21.04 22.08 8.87
C PRO A 320 22.41 21.64 9.43
N PRO A 321 23.51 21.84 8.69
CA PRO A 321 24.84 21.51 9.18
C PRO A 321 25.17 22.32 10.45
N MET A 322 25.81 21.68 11.43
CA MET A 322 26.11 22.25 12.76
C MET A 322 26.97 23.54 12.77
N ASN A 323 27.52 23.96 11.64
CA ASN A 323 28.48 25.08 11.54
C ASN A 323 27.87 26.43 11.13
N THR A 324 26.55 26.62 11.26
CA THR A 324 25.87 27.89 10.89
C THR A 324 25.07 28.52 12.03
N LEU A 325 25.48 28.32 13.29
CA LEU A 325 24.94 29.06 14.45
C LEU A 325 26.03 29.88 15.13
#